data_AF-A0A7V5N4Z0-F1
#
_entry.id   AF-A0A7V5N4Z0-F1
#
_cell.length_a   1.000
_cell.length_b   1.000
_cell.length_c   1.000
_cell.angle_alpha   90.00
_cell.angle_beta   90.00
_cell.angle_gamma   90.00
#
_symmetry.space_group_name_H-M   'P 1'
#
loop_
_entity.id
_entity.type
_entity.pdbx_description
1 polymer ?
#
loop_
_entity_poly.entity_id
_entity_poly.type
_entity_poly.pdbx_seq_one_letter_code
_entity_poly.pdbx_strand_id
1 'polypeptide(L)'
;MNEMFTELARKAIEYARDEAARLRHDYIGTEHLLLGLIKLGEGRAAEIVGNLGIELGDLKMSVEEVVQPSGGTMTMGQLPLTARAKKTLEVSGQEARALKSKDIDTEHILLALLKDEEGVAAQVLSMYEIDYKEVYEELKNIQSGKPSSFKKKRKKSRTPALDHFGRDLTELARRGVLDP
;
A
#
# COMPACT_ATOMS: atom_id res chain seq x y z
N MET A 1 -11.24 13.39 15.78
CA MET A 1 -10.61 12.66 14.65
C MET A 1 -11.56 11.65 14.00
N ASN A 2 -12.66 11.23 14.65
CA ASN A 2 -13.51 10.13 14.19
C ASN A 2 -14.62 10.46 13.17
N GLU A 3 -15.08 11.70 13.06
CA GLU A 3 -16.31 12.02 12.31
C GLU A 3 -16.10 12.33 10.81
N MET A 4 -14.88 12.19 10.28
CA MET A 4 -14.57 12.49 8.88
C MET A 4 -14.19 11.27 8.04
N PHE A 5 -14.07 10.07 8.62
CA PHE A 5 -13.72 8.85 7.88
C PHE A 5 -14.96 8.01 7.64
N THR A 6 -15.07 7.41 6.45
CA THR A 6 -16.11 6.41 6.16
C THR A 6 -15.90 5.16 7.03
N GLU A 7 -16.96 4.34 7.18
CA GLU A 7 -16.86 3.08 7.92
C GLU A 7 -15.77 2.15 7.34
N LEU A 8 -15.64 2.09 6.00
CA LEU A 8 -14.59 1.32 5.34
C LEU A 8 -13.20 1.88 5.66
N ALA A 9 -13.01 3.19 5.62
CA ALA A 9 -11.74 3.81 5.96
C ALA A 9 -11.37 3.60 7.43
N ARG A 10 -12.34 3.67 8.36
CA ARG A 10 -12.12 3.36 9.78
C ARG A 10 -11.68 1.91 9.97
N LYS A 11 -12.37 0.97 9.30
CA LYS A 11 -12.06 -0.46 9.34
C LYS A 11 -10.67 -0.76 8.74
N ALA A 12 -10.27 -0.09 7.67
CA ALA A 12 -8.91 -0.20 7.12
C ALA A 12 -7.84 0.27 8.12
N ILE A 13 -8.08 1.38 8.83
CA ILE A 13 -7.16 1.88 9.87
C ILE A 13 -7.11 0.92 11.06
N GLU A 14 -8.24 0.30 11.44
CA GLU A 14 -8.26 -0.74 12.46
C GLU A 14 -7.44 -1.96 12.04
N TYR A 15 -7.60 -2.44 10.80
CA TYR A 15 -6.77 -3.50 10.26
C TYR A 15 -5.29 -3.14 10.19
N ALA A 16 -4.94 -1.89 9.92
CA ALA A 16 -3.54 -1.45 9.99
C ALA A 16 -2.94 -1.65 11.40
N ARG A 17 -3.74 -1.43 12.45
CA ARG A 17 -3.32 -1.67 13.84
C ARG A 17 -3.13 -3.16 14.11
N ASP A 18 -4.05 -3.98 13.64
CA ASP A 18 -3.95 -5.44 13.77
C ASP A 18 -2.70 -5.98 13.05
N GLU A 19 -2.38 -5.44 11.88
CA GLU A 19 -1.21 -5.84 11.11
C GLU A 19 0.09 -5.41 11.79
N ALA A 20 0.15 -4.20 12.36
CA ALA A 20 1.28 -3.78 13.18
C ALA A 20 1.50 -4.69 14.38
N ALA A 21 0.43 -5.05 15.10
CA ALA A 21 0.50 -5.99 16.21
C ALA A 21 0.94 -7.39 15.75
N ARG A 22 0.41 -7.89 14.63
CA ARG A 22 0.77 -9.20 14.05
C ARG A 22 2.24 -9.27 13.65
N LEU A 23 2.79 -8.18 13.12
CA LEU A 23 4.21 -8.05 12.76
C LEU A 23 5.12 -7.75 13.95
N ARG A 24 4.54 -7.60 15.17
CA ARG A 24 5.23 -7.24 16.42
C ARG A 24 5.94 -5.89 16.34
N HIS A 25 5.32 -4.95 15.65
CA HIS A 25 5.74 -3.55 15.62
C HIS A 25 5.08 -2.76 16.74
N ASP A 26 5.87 -1.92 17.40
CA ASP A 26 5.45 -1.04 18.49
C ASP A 26 4.90 0.31 17.98
N TYR A 27 4.72 0.45 16.67
CA TYR A 27 4.19 1.63 16.00
C TYR A 27 3.31 1.25 14.79
N ILE A 28 2.52 2.21 14.30
CA ILE A 28 1.76 2.11 13.06
C ILE A 28 2.41 3.02 12.01
N GLY A 29 3.01 2.38 11.00
CA GLY A 29 3.67 3.00 9.85
C GLY A 29 2.79 3.08 8.61
N THR A 30 3.33 3.60 7.50
CA THR A 30 2.60 3.70 6.22
C THR A 30 2.40 2.33 5.58
N GLU A 31 3.34 1.42 5.75
CA GLU A 31 3.26 0.01 5.39
C GLU A 31 2.06 -0.69 6.05
N HIS A 32 1.78 -0.37 7.32
CA HIS A 32 0.66 -0.94 8.03
C HIS A 32 -0.66 -0.36 7.53
N LEU A 33 -0.71 0.93 7.21
CA LEU A 33 -1.88 1.54 6.55
C LEU A 33 -2.17 0.87 5.20
N LEU A 34 -1.14 0.58 4.40
CA LEU A 34 -1.29 -0.15 3.14
C LEU A 34 -1.77 -1.59 3.38
N LEU A 35 -1.18 -2.32 4.33
CA LEU A 35 -1.64 -3.66 4.72
C LEU A 35 -3.09 -3.66 5.23
N GLY A 36 -3.51 -2.61 5.94
CA GLY A 36 -4.89 -2.42 6.38
C GLY A 36 -5.88 -2.28 5.21
N LEU A 37 -5.53 -1.51 4.18
CA LEU A 37 -6.32 -1.40 2.94
C LEU A 37 -6.38 -2.73 2.18
N ILE A 38 -5.26 -3.45 2.11
CA ILE A 38 -5.16 -4.77 1.47
C ILE A 38 -6.02 -5.80 2.21
N LYS A 39 -5.93 -5.84 3.54
CA LYS A 39 -6.69 -6.76 4.40
C LYS A 39 -8.18 -6.49 4.38
N LEU A 40 -8.58 -5.22 4.26
CA LEU A 40 -9.97 -4.86 4.05
C LEU A 40 -10.53 -5.56 2.81
N GLY A 41 -9.78 -5.56 1.71
CA GLY A 41 -10.11 -6.30 0.47
C GLY A 41 -11.33 -5.76 -0.28
N GLU A 42 -11.96 -4.72 0.23
CA GLU A 42 -13.12 -4.03 -0.32
C GLU A 42 -12.89 -2.51 -0.34
N GLY A 43 -13.79 -1.78 -0.99
CA GLY A 43 -13.68 -0.35 -1.17
C GLY A 43 -12.87 0.07 -2.40
N ARG A 44 -12.82 1.39 -2.63
CA ARG A 44 -12.26 1.97 -3.85
C ARG A 44 -10.76 1.72 -3.99
N ALA A 45 -10.01 1.71 -2.89
CA ALA A 45 -8.57 1.40 -2.93
C ALA A 45 -8.31 -0.01 -3.50
N ALA A 46 -9.06 -1.02 -3.00
CA ALA A 46 -8.94 -2.40 -3.48
C ALA A 46 -9.34 -2.53 -4.96
N GLU A 47 -10.42 -1.87 -5.37
CA GLU A 47 -10.86 -1.81 -6.77
C GLU A 47 -9.79 -1.21 -7.69
N ILE A 48 -9.19 -0.06 -7.30
CA ILE A 48 -8.14 0.59 -8.08
C ILE A 48 -6.94 -0.34 -8.23
N VAL A 49 -6.42 -0.90 -7.13
CA VAL A 49 -5.25 -1.80 -7.16
C VAL A 49 -5.52 -3.01 -8.06
N GLY A 50 -6.73 -3.59 -7.99
CA GLY A 50 -7.15 -4.69 -8.86
C GLY A 50 -7.26 -4.30 -10.33
N ASN A 51 -7.77 -3.11 -10.64
CA ASN A 51 -7.83 -2.59 -12.02
C ASN A 51 -6.44 -2.32 -12.60
N LEU A 52 -5.50 -1.87 -11.76
CA LEU A 52 -4.09 -1.72 -12.09
C LEU A 52 -3.35 -3.08 -12.20
N GLY A 53 -4.07 -4.19 -12.11
CA GLY A 53 -3.58 -5.54 -12.38
C GLY A 53 -2.66 -6.09 -11.29
N ILE A 54 -2.73 -5.54 -10.07
CA ILE A 54 -2.07 -6.11 -8.89
C ILE A 54 -3.06 -7.01 -8.17
N GLU A 55 -2.63 -8.24 -7.86
CA GLU A 55 -3.33 -9.06 -6.89
C GLU A 55 -2.99 -8.60 -5.47
N LEU A 56 -4.01 -8.42 -4.63
CA LEU A 56 -3.83 -7.96 -3.24
C LEU A 56 -2.91 -8.89 -2.44
N GLY A 57 -2.93 -10.20 -2.73
CA GLY A 57 -2.03 -11.19 -2.13
C GLY A 57 -0.56 -10.93 -2.47
N ASP A 58 -0.25 -10.65 -3.74
CA ASP A 58 1.11 -10.35 -4.18
C ASP A 58 1.63 -9.06 -3.52
N LEU A 59 0.78 -8.03 -3.47
CA LEU A 59 1.14 -6.76 -2.82
C LEU A 59 1.41 -6.96 -1.33
N LYS A 60 0.58 -7.77 -0.65
CA LYS A 60 0.79 -8.12 0.76
C LYS A 60 2.15 -8.75 0.98
N MET A 61 2.51 -9.76 0.16
CA MET A 61 3.80 -10.44 0.26
C MET A 61 4.96 -9.46 0.07
N SER A 62 4.87 -8.55 -0.91
CA SER A 62 5.90 -7.53 -1.14
C SER A 62 6.06 -6.56 0.02
N VAL A 63 4.95 -6.13 0.65
CA VAL A 63 5.04 -5.29 1.83
C VAL A 63 5.71 -6.06 2.99
N GLU A 64 5.30 -7.30 3.24
CA GLU A 64 5.89 -8.13 4.30
C GLU A 64 7.37 -8.47 4.07
N GLU A 65 7.81 -8.56 2.82
CA GLU A 65 9.22 -8.81 2.47
C GLU A 65 10.10 -7.58 2.78
N VAL A 66 9.62 -6.39 2.47
CA VAL A 66 10.32 -5.13 2.79
C VAL A 66 10.28 -4.84 4.29
N VAL A 67 9.17 -5.20 4.93
CA VAL A 67 8.89 -4.93 6.34
C VAL A 67 9.30 -6.15 7.18
N GLN A 68 10.58 -6.21 7.53
CA GLN A 68 11.07 -7.29 8.40
C GLN A 68 10.38 -7.22 9.77
N PRO A 69 10.00 -8.37 10.36
CA PRO A 69 9.47 -8.40 11.72
C PRO A 69 10.50 -7.79 12.68
N SER A 70 10.14 -6.71 13.36
CA SER A 70 10.97 -6.21 14.45
C SER A 70 10.87 -7.21 15.61
N GLY A 71 12.00 -7.70 16.11
CA GLY A 71 12.08 -8.54 17.32
C GLY A 71 11.74 -7.77 18.62
N GLY A 72 11.03 -6.64 18.51
CA GLY A 72 10.69 -5.77 19.60
C GLY A 72 9.78 -6.44 20.62
N THR A 73 9.90 -6.03 21.88
CA THR A 73 8.95 -6.38 22.93
C THR A 73 7.56 -5.90 22.55
N MET A 74 6.57 -6.79 22.54
CA MET A 74 5.18 -6.40 22.24
C MET A 74 4.71 -5.34 23.23
N THR A 75 4.40 -4.16 22.72
CA THR A 75 3.85 -3.07 23.54
C THR A 75 2.39 -3.38 23.83
N MET A 76 2.08 -3.69 25.09
CA MET A 76 0.70 -3.83 25.57
C MET A 76 0.05 -2.43 25.63
N GLY A 77 -0.81 -2.09 24.65
CA GLY A 77 -1.52 -0.81 24.63
C GLY A 77 -1.97 -0.36 23.24
N GLN A 78 -2.43 0.90 23.12
CA GLN A 78 -2.67 1.51 21.82
C GLN A 78 -1.34 1.82 21.14
N LEU A 79 -1.08 1.19 19.99
CA LEU A 79 0.08 1.47 19.16
C LEU A 79 0.03 2.93 18.65
N PRO A 80 1.08 3.74 18.85
CA PRO A 80 1.15 5.09 18.31
C PRO A 80 1.36 5.07 16.78
N LEU A 81 0.80 6.08 16.10
CA LEU A 81 1.15 6.35 14.70
C LEU A 81 2.54 6.97 14.61
N THR A 82 3.33 6.57 13.62
CA THR A 82 4.54 7.32 13.25
C THR A 82 4.18 8.72 12.77
N ALA A 83 5.13 9.67 12.83
CA ALA A 83 4.93 11.02 12.32
C ALA A 83 4.47 11.00 10.84
N ARG A 84 5.03 10.08 10.07
CA ARG A 84 4.72 9.85 8.66
C ARG A 84 3.30 9.32 8.47
N ALA A 85 2.91 8.26 9.17
CA ALA A 85 1.55 7.71 9.10
C ALA A 85 0.48 8.73 9.54
N LYS A 86 0.77 9.51 10.61
CA LYS A 86 -0.10 10.61 11.03
C LYS A 86 -0.25 11.65 9.91
N LYS A 87 0.87 12.03 9.27
CA LYS A 87 0.87 12.97 8.15
C LYS A 87 0.07 12.44 6.97
N THR A 88 0.21 11.17 6.62
CA THR A 88 -0.58 10.49 5.57
C THR A 88 -2.08 10.62 5.84
N LEU A 89 -2.54 10.35 7.07
CA LEU A 89 -3.96 10.49 7.42
C LEU A 89 -4.44 11.95 7.34
N GLU A 90 -3.61 12.93 7.72
CA GLU A 90 -3.92 14.35 7.52
C GLU A 90 -4.03 14.72 6.03
N VAL A 91 -3.11 14.21 5.20
CA VAL A 91 -3.09 14.42 3.74
C VAL A 91 -4.29 13.75 3.08
N SER A 92 -4.76 12.60 3.57
CA SER A 92 -5.97 11.95 3.03
C SER A 92 -7.21 12.85 3.14
N GLY A 93 -7.29 13.68 4.18
CA GLY A 93 -8.32 14.71 4.29
C GLY A 93 -8.19 15.85 3.30
N GLN A 94 -6.98 16.12 2.79
CA GLN A 94 -6.75 17.08 1.70
C GLN A 94 -7.14 16.46 0.36
N GLU A 95 -6.81 15.18 0.12
CA GLU A 95 -7.23 14.43 -1.07
C GLU A 95 -8.76 14.36 -1.17
N ALA A 96 -9.45 14.06 -0.07
CA ALA A 96 -10.92 14.05 -0.02
C ALA A 96 -11.52 15.40 -0.43
N ARG A 97 -10.99 16.51 0.11
CA ARG A 97 -11.44 17.86 -0.27
C ARG A 97 -11.12 18.19 -1.73
N ALA A 98 -9.94 17.82 -2.22
CA ALA A 98 -9.54 18.04 -3.61
C ALA A 98 -10.45 17.28 -4.59
N LEU A 99 -10.89 16.08 -4.20
CA LEU A 99 -11.86 15.26 -4.94
C LEU A 99 -13.32 15.62 -4.66
N LYS A 100 -13.58 16.67 -3.86
CA LYS A 100 -14.92 17.12 -3.44
C LYS A 100 -15.73 16.03 -2.72
N SER A 101 -15.06 15.08 -2.09
CA SER A 101 -15.68 14.11 -1.19
C SER A 101 -15.97 14.76 0.17
N LYS A 102 -17.13 14.45 0.76
CA LYS A 102 -17.52 14.90 2.09
C LYS A 102 -16.72 14.19 3.19
N ASP A 103 -16.48 12.90 2.98
CA ASP A 103 -15.85 12.00 3.92
C ASP A 103 -14.56 11.40 3.31
N ILE A 104 -13.62 11.06 4.17
CA ILE A 104 -12.35 10.41 3.82
C ILE A 104 -12.60 8.91 3.69
N ASP A 105 -12.53 8.43 2.46
CA ASP A 105 -12.67 7.03 2.09
C ASP A 105 -11.33 6.39 1.68
N THR A 106 -11.32 5.08 1.41
CA THR A 106 -10.13 4.25 1.17
C THR A 106 -9.20 4.76 0.06
N GLU A 107 -9.73 5.30 -1.03
CA GLU A 107 -8.94 5.87 -2.14
C GLU A 107 -8.15 7.11 -1.74
N HIS A 108 -8.66 7.89 -0.79
CA HIS A 108 -8.00 9.09 -0.31
C HIS A 108 -6.78 8.72 0.55
N ILE A 109 -6.90 7.64 1.32
CA ILE A 109 -5.78 7.07 2.08
C ILE A 109 -4.72 6.53 1.10
N LEU A 110 -5.14 5.79 0.06
CA LEU A 110 -4.22 5.26 -0.96
C LEU A 110 -3.46 6.39 -1.69
N LEU A 111 -4.16 7.42 -2.14
CA LEU A 111 -3.56 8.61 -2.77
C LEU A 111 -2.60 9.33 -1.82
N ALA A 112 -2.97 9.46 -0.54
CA ALA A 112 -2.11 10.09 0.45
C ALA A 112 -0.85 9.28 0.76
N LEU A 113 -0.92 7.95 0.74
CA LEU A 113 0.26 7.08 0.89
C LEU A 113 1.26 7.34 -0.25
N LEU A 114 0.77 7.49 -1.47
CA LEU A 114 1.59 7.75 -2.66
C LEU A 114 2.18 9.17 -2.73
N LYS A 115 1.69 10.12 -1.92
CA LYS A 115 2.27 11.47 -1.83
C LYS A 115 3.55 11.55 -1.01
N ASP A 116 3.80 10.54 -0.18
CA ASP A 116 5.01 10.44 0.62
C ASP A 116 5.91 9.36 0.01
N GLU A 117 6.68 9.76 -1.00
CA GLU A 117 7.55 8.87 -1.80
C GLU A 117 8.62 8.15 -0.97
N GLU A 118 8.99 8.71 0.18
CA GLU A 118 9.93 8.10 1.13
C GLU A 118 9.28 7.04 2.02
N GLY A 119 7.95 6.96 2.04
CA GLY A 119 7.21 5.99 2.82
C GLY A 119 7.30 4.59 2.23
N VAL A 120 7.39 3.57 3.10
CA VAL A 120 7.49 2.16 2.69
C VAL A 120 6.34 1.75 1.78
N ALA A 121 5.12 2.22 2.06
CA ALA A 121 3.97 1.96 1.19
C ALA A 121 4.16 2.47 -0.25
N ALA A 122 4.68 3.69 -0.41
CA ALA A 122 4.93 4.28 -1.73
C ALA A 122 6.07 3.55 -2.45
N GLN A 123 7.13 3.17 -1.72
CA GLN A 123 8.24 2.39 -2.25
C GLN A 123 7.79 1.01 -2.74
N VAL A 124 6.91 0.33 -2.02
CA VAL A 124 6.38 -0.97 -2.47
C VAL A 124 5.50 -0.79 -3.71
N LEU A 125 4.61 0.21 -3.73
CA LEU A 125 3.76 0.48 -4.89
C LEU A 125 4.57 0.87 -6.14
N SER A 126 5.69 1.58 -5.97
CA SER A 126 6.56 1.96 -7.08
C SER A 126 7.28 0.77 -7.72
N MET A 127 7.54 -0.33 -6.98
CA MET A 127 8.02 -1.60 -7.56
C MET A 127 7.04 -2.19 -8.57
N TYR A 128 5.76 -1.84 -8.47
CA TYR A 128 4.72 -2.22 -9.41
C TYR A 128 4.45 -1.17 -10.49
N GLU A 129 5.31 -0.15 -10.61
CA GLU A 129 5.14 1.01 -11.48
C GLU A 129 3.83 1.77 -11.19
N ILE A 130 3.35 1.73 -9.95
CA ILE A 130 2.20 2.49 -9.50
C ILE A 130 2.67 3.72 -8.73
N ASP A 131 2.34 4.89 -9.28
CA ASP A 131 2.52 6.18 -8.64
C ASP A 131 1.17 6.87 -8.38
N TYR A 132 1.22 8.08 -7.81
CA TYR A 132 0.03 8.90 -7.57
C TYR A 132 -0.80 9.11 -8.85
N LYS A 133 -0.14 9.33 -9.98
CA LYS A 133 -0.81 9.67 -11.25
C LYS A 133 -1.62 8.49 -11.76
N GLU A 134 -1.06 7.29 -11.75
CA GLU A 134 -1.76 6.09 -12.25
C GLU A 134 -2.98 5.76 -11.37
N VAL A 135 -2.87 5.90 -10.04
CA VAL A 135 -4.03 5.75 -9.12
C VAL A 135 -5.09 6.82 -9.35
N TYR A 136 -4.68 8.08 -9.53
CA TYR A 136 -5.60 9.19 -9.76
C TYR A 136 -6.33 9.10 -11.10
N GLU A 137 -5.63 8.68 -12.17
CA GLU A 137 -6.23 8.42 -13.48
C GLU A 137 -7.22 7.24 -13.41
N GLU A 138 -6.87 6.17 -12.70
CA GLU A 138 -7.76 5.03 -12.52
C GLU A 138 -9.02 5.40 -11.72
N LEU A 139 -8.89 6.17 -10.65
CA LEU A 139 -10.03 6.70 -9.90
C LEU A 139 -10.99 7.49 -10.81
N LYS A 140 -10.45 8.34 -11.68
CA LYS A 140 -11.25 9.09 -12.67
C LYS A 140 -11.95 8.18 -13.68
N ASN A 141 -11.27 7.13 -14.14
CA ASN A 141 -11.86 6.15 -15.04
C ASN A 141 -13.06 5.47 -14.40
N ILE A 142 -12.92 5.03 -13.14
CA ILE A 142 -14.01 4.39 -12.41
C ILE A 142 -15.19 5.36 -12.21
N GLN A 143 -14.94 6.61 -11.81
CA GLN A 143 -15.98 7.64 -11.68
C GLN A 143 -16.70 7.95 -13.00
N SER A 144 -15.99 7.81 -14.13
CA SER A 144 -16.53 8.07 -15.47
C SER A 144 -17.09 6.81 -16.17
N GLY A 145 -17.04 5.65 -15.53
CA GLY A 145 -17.42 4.35 -16.13
C GLY A 145 -16.54 3.92 -17.31
N LYS A 146 -15.32 4.44 -17.44
CA LYS A 146 -14.39 4.09 -18.51
C LYS A 146 -13.59 2.83 -18.16
N PRO A 147 -13.26 1.98 -19.14
CA PRO A 147 -12.41 0.82 -18.89
C PRO A 147 -10.99 1.26 -18.51
N SER A 148 -10.36 0.54 -17.57
CA SER A 148 -8.98 0.80 -17.15
C SER A 148 -8.00 0.71 -18.32
N SER A 149 -7.21 1.78 -18.51
CA SER A 149 -6.13 1.85 -19.51
C SER A 149 -4.89 1.07 -19.09
N PHE A 150 -4.73 0.78 -17.78
CA PHE A 150 -3.50 0.26 -17.21
C PHE A 150 -3.22 -1.20 -17.58
N LYS A 151 -4.26 -2.02 -17.78
CA LYS A 151 -4.12 -3.42 -18.24
C LYS A 151 -3.40 -3.57 -19.58
N LYS A 152 -3.29 -2.49 -20.39
CA LYS A 152 -2.51 -2.51 -21.63
C LYS A 152 -0.99 -2.35 -21.42
N LYS A 153 -0.54 -1.78 -20.30
CA LYS A 153 0.88 -1.51 -20.00
C LYS A 153 1.62 -2.72 -19.40
N ARG A 154 1.02 -3.48 -18.47
CA ARG A 154 1.71 -4.52 -17.66
C ARG A 154 1.84 -5.92 -18.29
N LYS A 155 2.41 -6.03 -19.49
CA LYS A 155 2.77 -7.34 -20.08
C LYS A 155 4.07 -7.96 -19.53
N LYS A 156 4.69 -7.43 -18.46
CA LYS A 156 5.93 -7.99 -17.87
C LYS A 156 5.90 -8.05 -16.34
N SER A 157 6.53 -9.13 -15.86
CA SER A 157 6.80 -9.64 -14.50
C SER A 157 5.60 -9.84 -13.55
N ARG A 158 5.40 -11.11 -13.18
CA ARG A 158 4.43 -11.55 -12.17
C ARG A 158 4.95 -11.44 -10.73
N THR A 159 6.19 -10.99 -10.52
CA THR A 159 6.83 -10.93 -9.19
C THR A 159 7.87 -9.80 -9.07
N PRO A 160 7.45 -8.51 -9.11
CA PRO A 160 8.40 -7.39 -9.12
C PRO A 160 9.24 -7.26 -7.83
N ALA A 161 8.69 -7.64 -6.67
CA ALA A 161 9.43 -7.59 -5.39
C ALA A 161 10.57 -8.62 -5.32
N LEU A 162 10.32 -9.84 -5.81
CA LEU A 162 11.34 -10.90 -5.87
C LEU A 162 12.49 -10.52 -6.84
N ASP A 163 12.18 -9.84 -7.95
CA ASP A 163 13.18 -9.36 -8.91
C ASP A 163 14.05 -8.23 -8.33
N HIS A 164 13.53 -7.45 -7.38
CA HIS A 164 14.23 -6.32 -6.76
C HIS A 164 15.08 -6.69 -5.54
N PHE A 165 14.68 -7.69 -4.75
CA PHE A 165 15.39 -8.12 -3.52
C PHE A 165 15.99 -9.53 -3.58
N GLY A 166 15.53 -10.37 -4.50
CA GLY A 166 16.13 -11.66 -4.78
C GLY A 166 17.44 -11.47 -5.52
N ARG A 167 18.56 -11.83 -4.89
CA ARG A 167 19.75 -12.22 -5.67
C ARG A 167 19.32 -13.42 -6.50
N ASP A 168 19.16 -13.25 -7.82
CA ASP A 168 18.81 -14.34 -8.70
C ASP A 168 19.97 -15.35 -8.71
N LEU A 169 19.84 -16.41 -7.91
CA LEU A 169 20.81 -17.50 -7.83
C LEU A 169 20.96 -18.21 -9.17
N THR A 170 19.94 -18.18 -10.03
CA THR A 170 20.00 -18.71 -11.41
C THR A 170 20.90 -17.84 -12.29
N GLU A 171 20.81 -16.52 -12.14
CA GLU A 171 21.66 -15.57 -12.85
C GLU A 171 23.11 -15.59 -12.32
N LEU A 172 23.29 -15.69 -11.00
CA LEU A 172 24.61 -15.84 -10.37
C LEU A 172 25.28 -17.17 -10.73
N ALA A 173 24.50 -18.25 -10.85
CA ALA A 173 24.97 -19.54 -11.37
C ALA A 173 25.42 -19.43 -12.84
N ARG A 174 24.64 -18.77 -13.70
CA ARG A 174 25.03 -18.54 -15.10
C ARG A 174 26.27 -17.65 -15.24
N ARG A 175 26.46 -16.69 -14.33
CA ARG A 175 27.62 -15.79 -14.32
C ARG A 175 28.86 -16.41 -13.66
N GLY A 176 28.77 -17.64 -13.15
CA GLY A 176 29.90 -18.38 -12.57
C GLY A 176 30.40 -17.80 -11.24
N VAL A 177 29.55 -17.07 -10.51
CA VAL A 177 29.90 -16.38 -9.25
C VAL A 177 29.50 -17.22 -8.02
N LEU A 178 28.90 -18.40 -8.22
CA LEU A 178 28.65 -19.36 -7.15
C LEU A 178 29.88 -20.28 -7.01
N ASP A 179 30.58 -20.15 -5.88
CA ASP A 179 31.59 -21.13 -5.48
C ASP A 179 30.92 -22.50 -5.19
N PRO A 180 31.58 -23.62 -5.56
CA PRO A 180 31.04 -24.97 -5.45
C PRO A 180 30.80 -25.47 -4.02
#